data_AF-A0A1F3N984-F1
#
_entry.id   AF-A0A1F3N984-F1
#
_cell.length_a   1.000
_cell.length_b   1.000
_cell.length_c   1.000
_cell.angle_alpha   90.00
_cell.angle_beta   90.00
_cell.angle_gamma   90.00
#
_symmetry.space_group_name_H-M   'P 1'
#
loop_
_entity.id
_entity.type
_entity.pdbx_description
1 polymer ?
#
loop_
_entity_poly.entity_id
_entity_poly.type
_entity_poly.pdbx_seq_one_letter_code
_entity_poly.pdbx_strand_id
1 'polypeptide(L)'
;MEAETKVQKIEPLPVPADAHRHYPLIRDYKAAYVAKGPALRDHGEKEAVKYLAAWILHLNEWSNVDRRMTPNQIVETAEILYVENSFRRIPEIVFVFLEGKKGHYGQTYNVMSGMIICSWFEKYREDLMRGFPI
;
A
#
# COMPACT_ATOMS: atom_id res chain seq x y z
N MET A 1 16.97 -35.06 -13.76
CA MET A 1 15.53 -34.71 -13.73
C MET A 1 15.46 -33.30 -13.17
N GLU A 2 15.63 -32.30 -14.03
CA GLU A 2 15.62 -30.89 -13.64
C GLU A 2 14.16 -30.47 -13.42
N ALA A 3 13.87 -29.91 -12.24
CA ALA A 3 12.57 -29.33 -11.96
C ALA A 3 12.49 -27.98 -12.68
N GLU A 4 11.69 -27.93 -13.75
CA GLU A 4 11.30 -26.68 -14.39
C GLU A 4 10.55 -25.81 -13.35
N THR A 5 11.25 -24.81 -12.81
CA THR A 5 10.62 -23.75 -12.04
C THR A 5 9.67 -23.01 -12.98
N LYS A 6 8.37 -23.32 -12.91
CA LYS A 6 7.32 -22.52 -13.52
C LYS A 6 7.40 -21.11 -12.92
N VAL A 7 8.06 -20.20 -13.62
CA VAL A 7 7.95 -18.77 -13.35
C VAL A 7 6.48 -18.43 -13.59
N GLN A 8 5.71 -18.27 -12.50
CA GLN A 8 4.37 -17.73 -12.61
C GLN A 8 4.50 -16.38 -13.31
N LYS A 9 3.77 -16.21 -14.41
CA LYS A 9 3.74 -14.95 -15.16
C LYS A 9 3.01 -13.94 -14.29
N ILE A 10 3.77 -13.17 -13.51
CA ILE A 10 3.23 -12.15 -12.63
C ILE A 10 2.78 -10.98 -13.50
N GLU A 11 1.48 -10.70 -13.51
CA GLU A 11 0.91 -9.56 -14.22
C GLU A 11 1.33 -8.23 -13.54
N PRO A 12 1.44 -7.12 -14.30
CA PRO A 12 1.78 -5.82 -13.73
C PRO A 12 0.77 -5.41 -12.66
N LEU A 13 1.26 -4.73 -11.63
CA LEU A 13 0.42 -4.31 -10.51
C LEU A 13 -0.68 -3.35 -10.99
N PRO A 14 -1.96 -3.60 -10.66
CA PRO A 14 -3.04 -2.71 -11.04
C PRO A 14 -2.88 -1.37 -10.30
N VAL A 15 -2.53 -0.32 -11.03
CA VAL A 15 -2.42 1.04 -10.51
C VAL A 15 -3.82 1.67 -10.44
N PRO A 16 -4.15 2.47 -9.40
CA PRO A 16 -5.48 3.06 -9.30
C PRO A 16 -5.79 4.00 -10.47
N ALA A 17 -6.71 3.61 -11.35
CA ALA A 17 -7.44 4.54 -12.24
C ALA A 17 -8.92 4.69 -11.81
N ASP A 18 -9.40 3.80 -10.94
CA ASP A 18 -10.83 3.47 -10.78
C ASP A 18 -11.17 2.81 -9.42
N ALA A 19 -10.31 2.97 -8.40
CA ALA A 19 -10.47 2.37 -7.07
C ALA A 19 -11.76 2.75 -6.30
N HIS A 20 -12.54 3.71 -6.81
CA HIS A 20 -13.85 4.09 -6.26
C HIS A 20 -14.97 3.08 -6.53
N ARG A 21 -14.80 2.12 -7.45
CA ARG A 21 -15.91 1.25 -7.90
C ARG A 21 -16.25 0.06 -6.99
N HIS A 22 -15.49 -0.17 -5.91
CA HIS A 22 -15.66 -1.36 -5.05
C HIS A 22 -16.00 -1.05 -3.57
N TYR A 23 -16.58 0.12 -3.30
CA TYR A 23 -16.91 0.60 -1.95
C TYR A 23 -17.86 -0.26 -1.06
N PRO A 24 -18.76 -1.15 -1.53
CA PRO A 24 -19.77 -1.77 -0.63
C PRO A 24 -19.39 -3.01 0.20
N LEU A 25 -18.17 -3.56 0.18
CA LEU A 25 -17.90 -4.90 0.77
C LEU A 25 -16.79 -4.96 1.84
N ILE A 26 -16.49 -3.83 2.49
CA ILE A 26 -15.26 -3.62 3.27
C ILE A 26 -15.13 -4.54 4.53
N ARG A 27 -16.21 -5.09 5.08
CA ARG A 27 -16.13 -5.88 6.33
C ARG A 27 -15.84 -7.37 6.12
N ASP A 28 -16.42 -7.99 5.09
CA ASP A 28 -16.24 -9.43 4.82
C ASP A 28 -15.04 -9.71 3.87
N TYR A 29 -14.54 -8.70 3.15
CA TYR A 29 -13.35 -8.80 2.28
C TYR A 29 -12.01 -8.80 3.03
N LYS A 30 -11.96 -8.24 4.25
CA LYS A 30 -10.73 -7.99 5.03
C LYS A 30 -9.87 -9.25 5.23
N ALA A 31 -10.49 -10.35 5.64
CA ALA A 31 -9.79 -11.62 5.85
C ALA A 31 -9.43 -12.38 4.55
N ALA A 32 -10.26 -12.25 3.50
CA ALA A 32 -10.08 -12.97 2.25
C ALA A 32 -9.05 -12.32 1.30
N TYR A 33 -8.99 -10.98 1.28
CA TYR A 33 -8.09 -10.23 0.41
C TYR A 33 -6.66 -10.21 0.98
N VAL A 34 -6.50 -9.98 2.29
CA VAL A 34 -5.19 -9.96 2.96
C VAL A 34 -4.46 -11.30 2.85
N ALA A 35 -5.18 -12.42 2.72
CA ALA A 35 -4.59 -13.75 2.76
C ALA A 35 -4.02 -14.28 1.42
N LYS A 36 -4.45 -13.77 0.25
CA LYS A 36 -4.11 -14.35 -1.06
C LYS A 36 -3.70 -13.28 -2.07
N GLY A 37 -2.40 -13.06 -2.23
CA GLY A 37 -1.81 -12.21 -3.26
C GLY A 37 -0.28 -12.24 -3.21
N PRO A 38 0.42 -11.90 -4.31
CA PRO A 38 1.88 -11.84 -4.34
C PRO A 38 2.43 -10.75 -3.41
N ALA A 39 3.68 -10.92 -2.97
CA ALA A 39 4.43 -9.89 -2.25
C ALA A 39 4.93 -8.80 -3.21
N LEU A 40 5.12 -7.57 -2.71
CA LEU A 40 5.66 -6.46 -3.52
C LEU A 40 6.95 -6.86 -4.26
N ARG A 41 7.89 -7.50 -3.55
CA ARG A 41 9.16 -7.95 -4.11
C ARG A 41 9.03 -8.92 -5.29
N ASP A 42 7.93 -9.66 -5.39
CA ASP A 42 7.73 -10.67 -6.43
C ASP A 42 7.54 -10.00 -7.81
N HIS A 43 7.15 -8.73 -7.84
CA HIS A 43 7.00 -7.93 -9.07
C HIS A 43 8.29 -7.23 -9.51
N GLY A 44 9.38 -7.35 -8.74
CA GLY A 44 10.62 -6.62 -8.96
C GLY A 44 10.57 -5.19 -8.42
N GLU A 45 11.71 -4.73 -7.91
CA GLU A 45 11.85 -3.44 -7.20
C GLU A 45 11.30 -2.25 -7.99
N LYS A 46 11.69 -2.11 -9.26
CA LYS A 46 11.28 -0.97 -10.09
C LYS A 46 9.76 -0.86 -10.23
N GLU A 47 9.07 -1.98 -10.43
CA GLU A 47 7.61 -1.98 -10.60
C GLU A 47 6.90 -1.85 -9.25
N ALA A 48 7.46 -2.40 -8.18
CA ALA A 48 6.96 -2.22 -6.81
C ALA A 48 7.04 -0.75 -6.36
N VAL A 49 8.16 -0.07 -6.61
CA VAL A 49 8.34 1.36 -6.29
C VAL A 49 7.38 2.23 -7.10
N LYS A 50 7.22 1.99 -8.40
CA LYS A 50 6.22 2.70 -9.22
C LYS A 50 4.80 2.51 -8.68
N TYR A 51 4.45 1.30 -8.28
CA TYR A 51 3.13 1.00 -7.71
C TYR A 51 2.88 1.76 -6.41
N LEU A 52 3.86 1.76 -5.49
CA LEU A 52 3.78 2.52 -4.24
C LEU A 52 3.70 4.02 -4.53
N ALA A 53 4.52 4.54 -5.44
CA ALA A 53 4.50 5.95 -5.83
C ALA A 53 3.15 6.38 -6.40
N ALA A 54 2.49 5.52 -7.20
CA ALA A 54 1.17 5.81 -7.73
C ALA A 54 0.08 5.82 -6.63
N TRP A 55 0.17 4.93 -5.65
CA TRP A 55 -0.72 4.97 -4.47
C TRP A 55 -0.53 6.22 -3.63
N ILE A 56 0.73 6.63 -3.40
CA ILE A 56 1.06 7.86 -2.68
C ILE A 56 0.58 9.08 -3.45
N LEU A 57 0.77 9.13 -4.78
CA LEU A 57 0.27 10.21 -5.62
C LEU A 57 -1.25 10.33 -5.53
N HIS A 58 -1.97 9.22 -5.69
CA HIS A 58 -3.41 9.18 -5.56
C HIS A 58 -3.88 9.63 -4.17
N LEU A 59 -3.19 9.23 -3.10
CA LEU A 59 -3.47 9.71 -1.75
C LEU A 59 -3.23 11.23 -1.62
N ASN A 60 -2.12 11.72 -2.13
CA ASN A 60 -1.73 13.14 -2.11
C ASN A 60 -2.75 14.01 -2.87
N GLU A 61 -3.30 13.50 -3.97
CA GLU A 61 -4.34 14.17 -4.76
C GLU A 61 -5.71 14.15 -4.09
N TRP A 62 -6.10 12.99 -3.53
CA TRP A 62 -7.36 12.78 -2.82
C TRP A 62 -7.45 13.60 -1.54
N SER A 63 -6.31 13.83 -0.88
CA SER A 63 -6.26 14.53 0.40
C SER A 63 -6.49 16.04 0.22
N ASN A 64 -7.45 16.58 0.97
CA ASN A 64 -7.68 18.02 1.06
C ASN A 64 -6.74 18.66 2.10
N VAL A 65 -5.43 18.60 1.82
CA VAL A 65 -4.36 19.10 2.70
C VAL A 65 -3.78 20.39 2.13
N ASP A 66 -3.40 21.32 3.01
CA ASP A 66 -2.79 22.60 2.62
C ASP A 66 -1.40 22.40 2.01
N ARG A 67 -0.67 21.39 2.49
CA ARG A 67 0.66 21.03 1.99
C ARG A 67 0.67 19.62 1.41
N ARG A 68 0.94 19.55 0.11
CA ARG A 68 1.07 18.33 -0.69
C ARG A 68 2.53 17.95 -0.87
N MET A 69 2.78 16.66 -1.06
CA MET A 69 4.09 16.13 -1.41
C MET A 69 4.48 16.54 -2.84
N THR A 70 5.76 16.86 -3.05
CA THR A 70 6.34 17.05 -4.37
C THR A 70 6.56 15.69 -5.07
N PRO A 71 6.72 15.65 -6.40
CA PRO A 71 7.02 14.40 -7.12
C PRO A 71 8.23 13.64 -6.56
N ASN A 72 9.30 14.35 -6.19
CA ASN A 72 10.49 13.72 -5.60
C ASN A 72 10.18 13.10 -4.23
N GLN A 73 9.45 13.82 -3.37
CA GLN A 73 9.04 13.29 -2.07
C GLN A 73 8.17 12.03 -2.21
N ILE A 74 7.33 11.96 -3.24
CA ILE A 74 6.49 10.78 -3.54
C ILE A 74 7.37 9.58 -3.90
N VAL A 75 8.34 9.77 -4.79
CA VAL A 75 9.26 8.69 -5.22
C VAL A 75 10.14 8.22 -4.06
N GLU A 76 10.77 9.15 -3.33
CA GLU A 76 11.60 8.83 -2.17
C GLU A 76 10.81 8.08 -1.09
N THR A 77 9.56 8.50 -0.83
CA THR A 77 8.69 7.79 0.11
C THR A 77 8.35 6.38 -0.40
N ALA A 78 8.12 6.22 -1.69
CA ALA A 78 7.85 4.90 -2.28
C ALA A 78 9.04 3.95 -2.16
N GLU A 79 10.26 4.46 -2.34
CA GLU A 79 11.50 3.69 -2.15
C GLU A 79 11.67 3.27 -0.68
N ILE A 80 11.46 4.18 0.28
CA ILE A 80 11.48 3.88 1.72
C ILE A 80 10.46 2.78 2.05
N LEU A 81 9.22 2.95 1.61
CA LEU A 81 8.16 1.95 1.85
C LEU A 81 8.51 0.60 1.24
N TYR A 82 9.13 0.56 0.06
CA TYR A 82 9.58 -0.68 -0.55
C TYR A 82 10.65 -1.37 0.31
N VAL A 83 11.67 -0.64 0.76
CA VAL A 83 12.73 -1.19 1.63
C VAL A 83 12.13 -1.81 2.89
N GLU A 84 11.20 -1.11 3.54
CA GLU A 84 10.59 -1.53 4.80
C GLU A 84 9.52 -2.62 4.66
N ASN A 85 8.84 -2.68 3.50
CA ASN A 85 7.63 -3.49 3.32
C ASN A 85 7.67 -4.42 2.09
N SER A 86 8.83 -4.64 1.47
CA SER A 86 8.99 -5.48 0.27
C SER A 86 8.41 -6.90 0.40
N PHE A 87 8.38 -7.46 1.61
CA PHE A 87 7.80 -8.78 1.91
C PHE A 87 6.28 -8.77 2.06
N ARG A 88 5.65 -7.58 2.16
CA ARG A 88 4.20 -7.43 2.32
C ARG A 88 3.48 -7.74 1.02
N ARG A 89 2.30 -8.35 1.16
CA ARG A 89 1.43 -8.65 0.03
C ARG A 89 0.72 -7.40 -0.47
N ILE A 90 0.47 -7.35 -1.77
CA ILE A 90 -0.22 -6.23 -2.41
C ILE A 90 -1.55 -5.87 -1.73
N PRO A 91 -2.42 -6.84 -1.37
CA PRO A 91 -3.60 -6.59 -0.55
C PRO A 91 -3.35 -5.84 0.75
N GLU A 92 -2.27 -6.14 1.47
CA GLU A 92 -1.91 -5.48 2.72
C GLU A 92 -1.53 -4.02 2.48
N ILE A 93 -0.80 -3.74 1.39
CA ILE A 93 -0.45 -2.37 1.00
C ILE A 93 -1.71 -1.55 0.73
N VAL A 94 -2.61 -2.07 -0.11
CA VAL A 94 -3.88 -1.42 -0.43
C VAL A 94 -4.69 -1.16 0.84
N PHE A 95 -4.74 -2.17 1.72
CA PHE A 95 -5.44 -2.07 2.99
C PHE A 95 -4.95 -0.90 3.85
N VAL A 96 -3.64 -0.76 4.03
CA VAL A 96 -3.04 0.35 4.80
C VAL A 96 -3.45 1.71 4.22
N PHE A 97 -3.38 1.89 2.90
CA PHE A 97 -3.81 3.15 2.28
C PHE A 97 -5.31 3.42 2.48
N LEU A 98 -6.16 2.40 2.40
CA LEU A 98 -7.60 2.56 2.60
C LEU A 98 -7.97 2.89 4.05
N GLU A 99 -7.38 2.22 5.03
CA GLU A 99 -7.60 2.51 6.45
C GLU A 99 -7.01 3.88 6.85
N GLY A 100 -5.86 4.24 6.27
CA GLY A 100 -5.30 5.58 6.42
C GLY A 100 -6.23 6.68 5.90
N LYS A 101 -6.86 6.48 4.73
CA LYS A 101 -7.89 7.40 4.20
C LYS A 101 -9.12 7.52 5.11
N LYS A 102 -9.45 6.49 5.90
CA LYS A 102 -10.53 6.53 6.89
C LYS A 102 -10.12 7.19 8.22
N GLY A 103 -8.83 7.53 8.38
CA GLY A 103 -8.28 8.09 9.61
C GLY A 103 -8.00 7.06 10.70
N HIS A 104 -8.03 5.75 10.41
CA HIS A 104 -7.77 4.68 11.38
C HIS A 104 -6.39 4.83 12.04
N TYR A 105 -5.40 5.29 11.28
CA TYR A 105 -4.04 5.53 11.75
C TYR A 105 -3.80 6.94 12.29
N GLY A 106 -4.85 7.71 12.55
CA GLY A 106 -4.78 9.07 13.11
C GLY A 106 -5.01 10.19 12.09
N GLN A 107 -4.96 11.42 12.58
CA GLN A 107 -5.24 12.64 11.81
C GLN A 107 -4.00 13.09 11.03
N THR A 108 -4.21 13.63 9.82
CA THR A 108 -3.14 14.15 8.94
C THR A 108 -2.83 15.64 9.16
N TYR A 109 -3.60 16.33 10.03
CA TYR A 109 -3.39 17.74 10.42
C TYR A 109 -3.05 18.68 9.24
N ASN A 110 -3.84 18.61 8.17
CA ASN A 110 -3.68 19.39 6.93
C ASN A 110 -2.35 19.24 6.19
N VAL A 111 -1.61 18.15 6.42
CA VAL A 111 -0.36 17.84 5.72
C VAL A 111 -0.37 16.41 5.23
N MET A 112 0.08 16.18 4.00
CA MET A 112 0.47 14.84 3.56
C MET A 112 2.00 14.79 3.43
N SER A 113 2.64 13.81 4.07
CA SER A 113 4.10 13.64 4.03
C SER A 113 4.48 12.17 4.10
N GLY A 114 5.70 11.85 3.65
CA GLY A 114 6.22 10.48 3.71
C GLY A 114 6.23 9.92 5.13
N MET A 115 6.58 10.74 6.14
CA MET A 115 6.55 10.32 7.55
C MET A 115 5.17 9.87 8.01
N ILE A 116 4.11 10.56 7.58
CA ILE A 116 2.73 10.17 7.91
C ILE A 116 2.42 8.80 7.31
N ILE A 117 2.74 8.61 6.03
CA ILE A 117 2.46 7.35 5.34
C ILE A 117 3.27 6.21 5.96
N CYS A 118 4.56 6.39 6.23
CA CYS A 118 5.37 5.38 6.93
C CYS A 118 4.79 5.02 8.31
N SER A 119 4.30 6.01 9.07
CA SER A 119 3.67 5.76 10.38
C SER A 119 2.40 4.90 10.28
N TRP A 120 1.68 4.92 9.16
CA TRP A 120 0.52 4.06 8.93
C TRP A 120 0.93 2.60 8.76
N PHE A 121 2.00 2.35 8.00
CA PHE A 121 2.55 1.00 7.84
C PHE A 121 3.10 0.45 9.15
N GLU A 122 3.73 1.31 9.97
CA GLU A 122 4.19 0.94 11.30
C GLU A 122 3.01 0.55 12.22
N LYS A 123 1.95 1.36 12.27
CA LYS A 123 0.75 1.05 13.06
C LYS A 123 0.05 -0.22 12.60
N TYR A 124 -0.05 -0.44 11.29
CA TYR A 124 -0.57 -1.69 10.74
C TYR A 124 0.26 -2.91 11.19
N ARG A 125 1.58 -2.78 11.20
CA ARG A 125 2.48 -3.83 11.71
C ARG A 125 2.27 -4.07 13.21
N GLU A 126 2.07 -3.02 14.00
CA GLU A 126 1.73 -3.16 15.42
C GLU A 126 0.38 -3.86 15.63
N ASP A 127 -0.64 -3.51 14.85
CA ASP A 127 -1.97 -4.13 14.91
C ASP A 127 -1.89 -5.65 14.64
N LEU A 128 -1.10 -6.05 13.64
CA LEU A 128 -0.79 -7.45 13.35
C LEU A 128 -0.12 -8.17 14.53
N MET A 129 0.89 -7.54 15.15
CA MET A 129 1.60 -8.15 16.30
C MET A 129 0.70 -8.30 17.52
N ARG A 130 -0.25 -7.39 17.72
CA ARG A 130 -1.21 -7.41 18.83
C ARG A 130 -2.38 -8.38 18.60
N GLY A 131 -2.48 -8.99 17.41
CA GLY A 131 -3.54 -9.94 17.09
C GLY A 131 -4.91 -9.30 16.94
N PHE A 132 -4.97 -7.99 16.64
CA PHE A 132 -6.25 -7.35 16.35
C PHE A 132 -6.89 -7.98 15.11
N PRO A 133 -8.22 -8.18 15.09
CA PRO A 133 -8.91 -8.63 13.89
C PRO A 133 -8.81 -7.53 12.83
N ILE A 134 -7.99 -7.80 11.81
CA ILE A 134 -7.77 -6.89 10.68
C ILE A 134 -8.81 -7.14 9.60
#